data_AF-A0A231V1V2-F1
#
_entry.id   AF-A0A231V1V2-F1
#
_cell.length_a   1.000
_cell.length_b   1.000
_cell.length_c   1.000
_cell.angle_alpha   90.00
_cell.angle_beta   90.00
_cell.angle_gamma   90.00
#
_symmetry.space_group_name_H-M   'P 1'
#
loop_
_entity.id
_entity.type
_entity.pdbx_description
1 polymer ?
#
loop_
_entity_poly.entity_id
_entity_poly.type
_entity_poly.pdbx_seq_one_letter_code
_entity_poly.pdbx_strand_id
1 'polypeptide(L)'
;MAAKRMIATDFIAIGAGGVLGAVATNLVVSIFTDGAAFQDLMVMWGRYVVAIAVTASFPFLYKALPKSIAAILSLLVGIVVPSVLARLFFGGNDLSWLALFAIHTVFAIIALMVYRAMHAWAKGALFKAPGFRA
;
A
#
# COMPACT_ATOMS: atom_id res chain seq x y z
N MET A 1 -7.87 -13.85 -22.33
CA MET A 1 -6.89 -12.75 -22.27
C MET A 1 -7.17 -11.73 -21.16
N ALA A 2 -8.42 -11.35 -20.90
CA ALA A 2 -8.77 -10.37 -19.86
C ALA A 2 -8.32 -10.77 -18.43
N ALA A 3 -8.51 -12.04 -18.03
CA ALA A 3 -8.10 -12.53 -16.71
C ALA A 3 -6.59 -12.41 -16.45
N LYS A 4 -5.75 -12.78 -17.44
CA LYS A 4 -4.28 -12.64 -17.33
C LYS A 4 -3.85 -11.17 -17.17
N ARG A 5 -4.49 -10.24 -17.89
CA ARG A 5 -4.24 -8.80 -17.76
C ARG A 5 -4.65 -8.25 -16.39
N MET A 6 -5.72 -8.78 -15.81
CA MET A 6 -6.20 -8.38 -14.49
C MET A 6 -5.24 -8.85 -13.39
N ILE A 7 -4.75 -10.09 -13.47
CA ILE A 7 -3.74 -10.62 -12.55
C ILE A 7 -2.43 -9.81 -12.63
N ALA A 8 -1.95 -9.51 -13.84
CA ALA A 8 -0.77 -8.65 -14.00
C ALA A 8 -0.96 -7.26 -13.41
N THR A 9 -2.16 -6.68 -13.55
CA THR A 9 -2.51 -5.39 -12.94
C THR A 9 -2.46 -5.45 -11.42
N ASP A 10 -2.99 -6.52 -10.81
CA ASP A 10 -2.91 -6.74 -9.36
C ASP A 10 -1.45 -6.75 -8.89
N PHE A 11 -0.56 -7.52 -9.53
CA PHE A 11 0.85 -7.58 -9.13
C PHE A 11 1.57 -6.24 -9.24
N ILE A 12 1.36 -5.51 -10.33
CA ILE A 12 1.95 -4.16 -10.51
C ILE A 12 1.40 -3.20 -9.45
N ALA A 13 0.09 -3.23 -9.22
CA ALA A 13 -0.57 -2.38 -8.25
C ALA A 13 -0.09 -2.65 -6.81
N ILE A 14 0.09 -3.93 -6.45
CA ILE A 14 0.63 -4.34 -5.14
C ILE A 14 2.07 -3.86 -4.98
N GLY A 15 2.92 -4.14 -5.97
CA GLY A 15 4.34 -3.76 -5.91
C GLY A 15 4.52 -2.24 -5.85
N ALA A 16 3.88 -1.51 -6.77
CA ALA A 16 3.96 -0.06 -6.81
C ALA A 16 3.34 0.59 -5.57
N GLY A 17 2.18 0.11 -5.11
CA GLY A 17 1.51 0.64 -3.92
C GLY A 17 2.31 0.41 -2.64
N GLY A 18 2.82 -0.82 -2.46
CA GLY A 18 3.67 -1.16 -1.32
C GLY A 18 4.97 -0.37 -1.29
N VAL A 19 5.68 -0.29 -2.43
CA VAL A 19 6.97 0.44 -2.50
C VAL A 19 6.76 1.94 -2.32
N LEU A 20 5.85 2.58 -3.07
CA LEU A 20 5.63 4.03 -2.96
C LEU A 20 5.07 4.41 -1.58
N GLY A 21 4.19 3.58 -1.02
CA GLY A 21 3.71 3.77 0.34
C GLY A 21 4.84 3.68 1.37
N ALA A 22 5.74 2.69 1.25
CA ALA A 22 6.88 2.53 2.14
C ALA A 22 7.86 3.72 2.04
N VAL A 23 8.17 4.17 0.81
CA VAL A 23 9.03 5.34 0.58
C VAL A 23 8.45 6.58 1.26
N ALA A 24 7.16 6.84 1.06
CA ALA A 24 6.51 7.99 1.69
C ALA A 24 6.48 7.89 3.22
N THR A 25 6.26 6.69 3.76
CA THR A 25 6.29 6.44 5.20
C THR A 25 7.68 6.69 5.78
N ASN A 26 8.71 6.21 5.10
CA ASN A 26 10.10 6.42 5.49
C ASN A 26 10.47 7.91 5.44
N LEU A 27 9.96 8.64 4.45
CA LEU A 27 10.14 10.09 4.38
C LEU A 27 9.49 10.78 5.58
N VAL A 28 8.24 10.44 5.91
CA VAL A 28 7.54 10.98 7.09
C VAL A 28 8.30 10.66 8.37
N VAL A 29 8.74 9.41 8.56
CA VAL A 29 9.54 9.01 9.72
C VAL A 29 10.83 9.83 9.81
N SER A 30 11.55 10.01 8.70
CA SER A 30 12.80 10.78 8.70
C SER A 30 12.64 12.27 8.99
N ILE A 31 11.46 12.84 8.72
CA ILE A 31 11.19 14.27 8.94
C ILE A 31 10.63 14.52 10.35
N PHE A 32 9.77 13.62 10.83
CA PHE A 32 8.98 13.84 12.04
C PHE A 32 9.45 13.01 13.25
N THR A 33 10.53 12.23 13.11
CA THR A 33 11.12 11.47 14.22
C THR A 33 12.63 11.64 14.24
N ASP A 34 13.22 11.68 15.43
CA ASP A 34 14.68 11.78 15.62
C ASP A 34 15.39 10.42 15.44
N GLY A 35 14.69 9.41 14.92
CA GLY A 35 15.13 8.03 14.95
C GLY A 35 16.24 7.70 13.95
N ALA A 36 15.95 7.79 12.65
CA ALA A 36 16.87 7.33 11.61
C ALA A 36 16.79 8.21 10.35
N ALA A 37 17.95 8.42 9.72
CA ALA A 37 18.05 9.19 8.50
C ALA A 37 17.33 8.49 7.34
N PHE A 38 16.76 9.26 6.42
CA PHE A 38 16.01 8.73 5.28
C PHE A 38 16.76 7.66 4.49
N GLN A 39 18.07 7.86 4.28
CA GLN A 39 18.91 6.92 3.52
C GLN A 39 19.01 5.55 4.20
N ASP A 40 19.11 5.51 5.53
CA ASP A 40 19.15 4.26 6.30
C ASP A 40 17.79 3.55 6.24
N LEU A 41 16.70 4.32 6.28
CA LEU A 41 15.35 3.78 6.12
C LEU A 41 15.12 3.18 4.73
N MET A 42 15.74 3.75 3.69
CA MET A 42 15.62 3.28 2.31
C MET A 42 16.28 1.91 2.07
N VAL A 43 17.29 1.53 2.84
CA VAL A 43 17.98 0.24 2.70
C VAL A 43 17.40 -0.87 3.58
N MET A 44 16.40 -0.56 4.41
CA MET A 44 15.70 -1.56 5.24
C MET A 44 14.67 -2.36 4.43
N TRP A 45 15.16 -3.37 3.70
CA TRP A 45 14.35 -4.27 2.87
C TRP A 45 13.14 -4.87 3.58
N GLY A 46 13.26 -5.19 4.88
CA GLY A 46 12.15 -5.72 5.67
C GLY A 46 10.90 -4.83 5.67
N ARG A 47 11.07 -3.51 5.64
CA ARG A 47 9.94 -2.55 5.60
C ARG A 47 9.19 -2.61 4.29
N TYR A 48 9.89 -2.82 3.17
CA TYR A 48 9.28 -2.96 1.85
C TYR A 48 8.55 -4.29 1.70
N VAL A 49 9.13 -5.39 2.20
CA VAL A 49 8.48 -6.71 2.17
C VAL A 49 7.15 -6.66 2.93
N VAL A 50 7.14 -6.06 4.12
CA VAL A 50 5.90 -5.88 4.90
C VAL A 50 4.91 -4.98 4.17
N ALA A 51 5.35 -3.85 3.62
CA ALA A 51 4.48 -2.94 2.87
C ALA A 51 3.81 -3.62 1.66
N ILE A 52 4.57 -4.43 0.92
CA ILE A 52 4.06 -5.24 -0.19
C ILE A 52 3.07 -6.29 0.31
N ALA A 53 3.40 -7.01 1.39
CA ALA A 53 2.53 -8.02 1.98
C ALA A 53 1.19 -7.43 2.48
N VAL A 54 1.23 -6.24 3.10
CA VAL A 54 0.01 -5.53 3.51
C VAL A 54 -0.81 -5.11 2.28
N THR A 55 -0.18 -4.56 1.26
CA THR A 55 -0.87 -4.15 0.02
C THR A 55 -1.45 -5.35 -0.75
N ALA A 56 -0.81 -6.52 -0.66
CA ALA A 56 -1.29 -7.77 -1.23
C ALA A 56 -2.63 -8.24 -0.65
N SER A 57 -3.07 -7.70 0.50
CA SER A 57 -4.42 -7.96 1.04
C SER A 57 -5.53 -7.27 0.23
N PHE A 58 -5.24 -6.15 -0.48
CA PHE A 58 -6.27 -5.32 -1.11
C PHE A 58 -7.05 -6.07 -2.20
N PRO A 59 -6.44 -6.82 -3.14
CA PRO A 59 -7.19 -7.58 -4.12
C PRO A 59 -8.17 -8.57 -3.51
N PHE A 60 -7.82 -9.20 -2.38
CA PHE A 60 -8.72 -10.13 -1.70
C PHE A 60 -9.95 -9.40 -1.15
N LEU A 61 -9.76 -8.23 -0.54
CA LEU A 61 -10.86 -7.38 -0.07
C LEU A 61 -11.75 -6.91 -1.23
N TYR A 62 -11.15 -6.46 -2.33
CA TYR A 62 -11.89 -5.99 -3.52
C TYR A 62 -12.60 -7.12 -4.29
N LYS A 63 -12.19 -8.38 -4.11
CA LYS A 63 -12.88 -9.56 -4.65
C LYS A 63 -14.04 -10.00 -3.78
N ALA A 64 -13.93 -9.87 -2.46
CA ALA A 64 -14.91 -10.38 -1.51
C ALA A 64 -16.02 -9.37 -1.16
N LEU A 65 -15.79 -8.06 -1.32
CA LEU A 65 -16.64 -7.02 -0.76
C LEU A 65 -17.06 -5.95 -1.78
N PRO A 66 -18.15 -5.20 -1.51
CA PRO A 66 -18.49 -4.00 -2.26
C PRO A 66 -17.33 -2.99 -2.26
N LYS A 67 -17.13 -2.30 -3.39
CA LYS A 67 -15.95 -1.43 -3.61
C LYS A 67 -15.72 -0.38 -2.53
N SER A 68 -16.77 0.20 -1.98
CA SER A 68 -16.70 1.19 -0.89
C SER A 68 -16.18 0.56 0.39
N ILE A 69 -16.74 -0.58 0.79
CA ILE A 69 -16.34 -1.34 1.98
C ILE A 69 -14.90 -1.85 1.82
N ALA A 70 -14.56 -2.40 0.66
CA ALA A 70 -13.20 -2.86 0.36
C ALA A 70 -12.16 -1.74 0.49
N ALA A 71 -12.49 -0.51 0.04
CA ALA A 71 -11.61 0.64 0.16
C ALA A 71 -11.38 1.03 1.63
N ILE A 72 -12.45 1.08 2.42
CA ILE A 72 -12.38 1.41 3.86
C ILE A 72 -11.56 0.36 4.60
N LEU A 73 -11.83 -0.93 4.38
CA LEU A 73 -11.07 -2.00 5.03
C LEU A 73 -9.61 -2.04 4.57
N SER A 74 -9.33 -1.78 3.29
CA SER A 74 -7.94 -1.69 2.81
C SER A 74 -7.19 -0.54 3.48
N LEU A 75 -7.86 0.59 3.69
CA LEU A 75 -7.30 1.72 4.44
C LEU A 75 -7.02 1.31 5.89
N LEU A 76 -7.99 0.67 6.57
CA LEU A 76 -7.82 0.22 7.96
C LEU A 76 -6.72 -0.82 8.10
N VAL A 77 -6.65 -1.80 7.20
CA VAL A 77 -5.57 -2.81 7.16
C VAL A 77 -4.22 -2.14 6.94
N GLY A 78 -4.16 -1.17 6.02
CA GLY A 78 -2.98 -0.35 5.77
C GLY A 78 -2.55 0.50 6.96
N ILE A 79 -3.44 0.85 7.89
CA ILE A 79 -3.09 1.61 9.09
C ILE A 79 -2.68 0.64 10.21
N VAL A 80 -3.55 -0.29 10.54
CA VAL A 80 -3.46 -1.10 11.75
C VAL A 80 -2.32 -2.11 11.66
N VAL A 81 -2.24 -2.88 10.57
CA VAL A 81 -1.26 -3.96 10.44
C VAL A 81 0.17 -3.42 10.53
N PRO A 82 0.59 -2.44 9.72
CA PRO A 82 1.96 -1.96 9.81
C PRO A 82 2.22 -1.15 11.09
N SER A 83 1.21 -0.53 11.72
CA SER A 83 1.39 0.10 13.05
C SER A 83 1.72 -0.93 14.13
N VAL A 84 1.02 -2.06 14.15
CA VAL A 84 1.30 -3.17 15.07
C VAL A 84 2.67 -3.78 14.77
N LEU A 85 2.99 -4.02 13.49
CA LEU A 85 4.30 -4.56 13.12
C LEU A 85 5.44 -3.58 13.43
N ALA A 86 5.22 -2.27 13.28
CA ALA A 86 6.19 -1.26 13.64
C ALA A 86 6.50 -1.26 15.13
N ARG A 87 5.45 -1.39 15.96
CA ARG A 87 5.59 -1.55 17.41
C ARG A 87 6.40 -2.79 17.76
N LEU A 88 6.06 -3.93 17.17
CA LEU A 88 6.64 -5.22 17.58
C LEU A 88 8.03 -5.50 16.99
N PHE A 89 8.31 -5.04 15.76
CA PHE A 89 9.46 -5.52 14.99
C PHE A 89 10.36 -4.42 14.40
N PHE A 90 9.88 -3.18 14.24
CA PHE A 90 10.64 -2.11 13.57
C PHE A 90 11.02 -0.95 14.49
N GLY A 91 11.13 -1.21 15.80
CA GLY A 91 11.62 -0.20 16.76
C GLY A 91 10.64 0.93 17.05
N GLY A 92 9.35 0.78 16.73
CA GLY A 92 8.31 1.78 17.02
C GLY A 92 7.87 1.85 18.49
N ASN A 93 8.68 1.35 19.43
CA ASN A 93 8.33 1.25 20.85
C ASN A 93 8.31 2.61 21.57
N ASP A 94 9.06 3.57 21.05
CA ASP A 94 9.17 4.90 21.64
C ASP A 94 8.11 5.88 21.11
N LEU A 95 7.42 5.50 20.02
CA LEU A 95 6.33 6.28 19.44
C LEU A 95 5.00 5.96 20.12
N SER A 96 4.16 6.98 20.33
CA SER A 96 2.78 6.76 20.77
C SER A 96 1.97 6.01 19.70
N TRP A 97 0.94 5.27 20.12
CA TRP A 97 0.03 4.61 19.17
C TRP A 97 -0.60 5.58 18.17
N LEU A 98 -0.94 6.79 18.63
CA LEU A 98 -1.48 7.83 17.75
C LEU A 98 -0.47 8.25 16.68
N ALA A 99 0.81 8.41 17.04
CA ALA A 99 1.86 8.71 16.08
C ALA A 99 2.06 7.56 15.07
N LEU A 100 2.05 6.30 15.54
CA LEU A 100 2.14 5.13 14.66
C LEU A 100 0.97 5.09 13.66
N PHE A 101 -0.26 5.30 14.13
CA PHE A 101 -1.43 5.34 13.24
C PHE A 101 -1.38 6.50 12.26
N ALA A 102 -0.94 7.69 12.69
CA ALA A 102 -0.80 8.85 11.82
C ALA A 102 0.23 8.60 10.70
N ILE A 103 1.40 8.05 11.04
CA ILE A 103 2.45 7.71 10.08
C ILE A 103 1.93 6.67 9.06
N HIS A 104 1.29 5.59 9.53
CA HIS A 104 0.78 4.54 8.64
C HIS A 104 -0.51 4.93 7.91
N THR A 105 -1.18 6.02 8.30
CA THR A 105 -2.24 6.61 7.48
C THR A 105 -1.68 7.11 6.15
N VAL A 106 -0.47 7.69 6.14
CA VAL A 106 0.21 8.10 4.90
C VAL A 106 0.49 6.90 4.00
N PHE A 107 1.01 5.81 4.57
CA PHE A 107 1.17 4.54 3.86
C PHE A 107 -0.15 4.10 3.22
N ALA A 108 -1.20 3.98 4.03
CA ALA A 108 -2.47 3.42 3.62
C ALA A 108 -3.12 4.23 2.50
N ILE A 109 -3.08 5.56 2.59
CA ILE A 109 -3.60 6.47 1.56
C ILE A 109 -2.84 6.26 0.25
N ILE A 110 -1.50 6.30 0.28
CA ILE A 110 -0.68 6.22 -0.94
C ILE A 110 -0.82 4.84 -1.59
N ALA A 111 -0.72 3.76 -0.80
CA ALA A 111 -0.87 2.40 -1.30
C ALA A 111 -2.26 2.20 -1.95
N LEU A 112 -3.33 2.67 -1.29
CA LEU A 112 -4.69 2.56 -1.80
C LEU A 112 -4.91 3.41 -3.07
N MET A 113 -4.36 4.63 -3.10
CA MET A 113 -4.42 5.51 -4.28
C MET A 113 -3.71 4.89 -5.47
N VAL A 114 -2.49 4.39 -5.29
CA VAL A 114 -1.72 3.71 -6.34
C VAL A 114 -2.46 2.46 -6.80
N TYR A 115 -2.97 1.64 -5.87
CA TYR A 115 -3.73 0.44 -6.21
C TYR A 115 -4.94 0.75 -7.11
N ARG A 116 -5.72 1.76 -6.73
CA ARG A 116 -6.90 2.20 -7.48
C ARG A 116 -6.53 2.87 -8.81
N ALA A 117 -5.48 3.67 -8.84
CA ALA A 117 -5.00 4.35 -10.04
C ALA A 117 -4.55 3.35 -11.11
N MET A 118 -3.77 2.32 -10.73
CA MET A 118 -3.36 1.26 -11.64
C MET A 118 -4.56 0.50 -12.22
N HIS A 119 -5.57 0.21 -11.40
CA HIS A 119 -6.80 -0.43 -11.86
C HIS A 119 -7.66 0.47 -12.76
N ALA A 120 -7.71 1.78 -12.48
CA ALA A 120 -8.41 2.74 -13.32
C ALA A 120 -7.71 2.87 -14.68
N TRP A 121 -6.38 2.98 -14.69
CA TRP A 121 -5.56 3.03 -15.89
C TRP A 121 -5.72 1.76 -16.74
N ALA A 122 -5.65 0.58 -16.13
CA ALA A 122 -5.82 -0.69 -16.83
C ALA A 122 -7.21 -0.81 -17.49
N LYS A 123 -8.28 -0.37 -16.81
CA LYS A 123 -9.63 -0.32 -17.40
C LYS A 123 -9.67 0.64 -18.60
N GLY A 124 -9.14 1.85 -18.45
CA GLY A 124 -9.07 2.83 -19.55
C GLY A 124 -8.26 2.32 -20.75
N ALA A 125 -7.17 1.60 -20.50
CA ALA A 125 -6.36 0.97 -21.55
C ALA A 125 -7.10 -0.19 -22.25
N LEU A 126 -7.90 -0.96 -21.52
CA LEU A 126 -8.72 -2.03 -22.09
C LEU A 126 -9.80 -1.49 -23.04
N PHE A 127 -10.45 -0.37 -22.69
CA PHE A 127 -11.44 0.27 -23.57
C PHE A 127 -10.86 0.80 -24.89
N LYS A 128 -9.56 1.12 -24.91
CA LYS A 128 -8.87 1.61 -26.12
C LYS A 128 -8.30 0.49 -27.00
N ALA A 129 -8.33 -0.77 -26.55
CA ALA A 129 -7.75 -1.88 -27.32
C ALA A 129 -8.70 -2.34 -28.45
N PRO A 130 -8.22 -2.45 -29.71
CA PRO A 130 -9.05 -2.95 -30.80
C PRO A 130 -9.53 -4.37 -30.49
N GLY A 131 -10.85 -4.57 -30.47
CA GLY A 131 -11.50 -5.87 -30.20
C GLY A 131 -12.18 -6.01 -28.82
N PHE A 132 -12.13 -4.99 -27.95
CA PHE A 132 -12.90 -5.00 -26.70
C PHE A 132 -14.34 -4.50 -26.96
N ARG A 133 -15.28 -5.42 -27.23
CA ARG A 133 -16.72 -5.14 -27.19
C ARG A 133 -17.27 -5.67 -25.86
N ALA A 134 -17.97 -4.80 -25.13
CA ALA A 134 -18.56 -5.07 -23.81
C ALA A 134 -19.63 -6.16 -23.89
#